data_AF-A0A5N7D7Q5-F1
#
_entry.id   AF-A0A5N7D7Q5-F1
#
_cell.length_a   1.000
_cell.length_b   1.000
_cell.length_c   1.000
_cell.angle_alpha   90.00
_cell.angle_beta   90.00
_cell.angle_gamma   90.00
#
_symmetry.space_group_name_H-M   'P 1'
#
loop_
_entity.id
_entity.type
_entity.pdbx_description
1 polymer ?
#
loop_
_entity_poly.entity_id
_entity_poly.type
_entity_poly.pdbx_seq_one_letter_code
_entity_poly.pdbx_strand_id
1 'polypeptide(L)'
;MVCLALAPSQLAHELTIPPFEQKFKTPTQQTPDISCSLDKITKLSHHIVTLTGQSLSSIRDRQDGSGLPASGVIDDMICLQHMLSAELSRLYAALDRDEK
;
A
#
# COMPACT_ATOMS: atom_id res chain seq x y z
N MET A 1 -68.35 -57.62 9.19
CA MET A 1 -68.46 -56.32 8.50
C MET A 1 -67.12 -56.10 7.81
N VAL A 2 -67.09 -56.24 6.49
CA VAL A 2 -65.89 -56.13 5.66
C VAL A 2 -65.81 -54.69 5.17
N CYS A 3 -64.70 -53.99 5.41
CA CYS A 3 -64.40 -52.77 4.66
C CYS A 3 -62.99 -52.87 4.07
N LEU A 4 -62.99 -52.83 2.74
CA LEU A 4 -61.92 -53.03 1.79
C LEU A 4 -60.92 -51.87 1.79
N ALA A 5 -59.68 -52.20 1.40
CA ALA A 5 -58.62 -51.26 1.07
C ALA A 5 -59.02 -50.32 -0.08
N LEU A 6 -58.53 -49.08 -0.02
CA LEU A 6 -58.39 -48.20 -1.20
C LEU A 6 -57.24 -47.22 -0.96
N ALA A 7 -56.13 -47.42 -1.66
CA ALA A 7 -55.20 -46.34 -2.03
C ALA A 7 -55.51 -46.01 -3.50
N PRO A 8 -55.36 -44.75 -3.97
CA PRO A 8 -54.02 -44.37 -4.45
C PRO A 8 -53.66 -42.86 -4.43
N SER A 9 -52.34 -42.63 -4.54
CA SER A 9 -51.70 -41.56 -5.32
C SER A 9 -52.02 -40.09 -4.98
N GLN A 10 -51.14 -39.47 -4.19
CA GLN A 10 -50.68 -38.12 -4.52
C GLN A 10 -49.16 -38.10 -4.63
N LEU A 11 -48.74 -37.99 -5.88
CA LEU A 11 -47.38 -37.89 -6.33
C LEU A 11 -46.90 -36.46 -5.98
N ALA A 12 -46.31 -36.32 -4.80
CA ALA A 12 -45.59 -35.11 -4.42
C ALA A 12 -44.30 -35.07 -5.25
N HIS A 13 -44.33 -34.35 -6.38
CA HIS A 13 -43.11 -33.89 -7.01
C HIS A 13 -42.47 -32.85 -6.08
N GLU A 14 -41.70 -33.33 -5.11
CA GLU A 14 -40.76 -32.52 -4.37
C GLU A 14 -39.69 -32.07 -5.38
N LEU A 15 -39.82 -30.84 -5.88
CA LEU A 15 -38.74 -30.15 -6.57
C LEU A 15 -37.62 -29.94 -5.56
N THR A 16 -36.76 -30.93 -5.40
CA THR A 16 -35.49 -30.79 -4.72
C THR A 16 -34.63 -29.85 -5.57
N ILE A 17 -34.71 -28.56 -5.28
CA ILE A 17 -33.77 -27.57 -5.79
C ILE A 17 -32.42 -27.95 -5.19
N PRO A 18 -31.41 -28.36 -5.98
CA PRO A 18 -30.09 -28.63 -5.44
C PRO A 18 -29.59 -27.33 -4.80
N PRO A 19 -28.97 -27.39 -3.61
CA PRO A 19 -28.39 -26.20 -3.01
C PRO A 19 -27.40 -25.60 -4.00
N PHE A 20 -27.68 -24.38 -4.44
CA PHE A 20 -26.75 -23.58 -5.22
C PHE A 20 -25.61 -23.22 -4.28
N GLU A 21 -24.62 -24.12 -4.17
CA GLU A 21 -23.35 -23.88 -3.47
C GLU A 21 -22.56 -22.84 -4.28
N GLN A 22 -23.00 -21.59 -4.19
CA GLN A 22 -22.28 -20.45 -4.72
C GLN A 22 -21.05 -20.27 -3.84
N LYS A 23 -19.94 -20.92 -4.22
CA LYS A 23 -18.62 -20.66 -3.68
C LYS A 23 -18.26 -19.20 -3.95
N PHE A 24 -18.65 -18.32 -3.03
CA PHE A 24 -18.10 -16.97 -2.94
C PHE A 24 -16.62 -17.14 -2.58
N LYS A 25 -15.77 -17.17 -3.61
CA LYS A 25 -14.36 -16.82 -3.42
C LYS A 25 -14.36 -15.34 -3.09
N THR A 26 -14.27 -15.01 -1.81
CA THR A 26 -13.93 -13.66 -1.39
C THR A 26 -12.54 -13.36 -1.97
N PRO A 27 -12.38 -12.36 -2.86
CA PRO A 27 -11.05 -11.87 -3.17
C PRO A 27 -10.57 -11.21 -1.89
N THR A 28 -9.70 -11.90 -1.16
CA THR A 28 -8.88 -11.27 -0.13
C THR A 28 -7.82 -10.48 -0.88
N GLN A 29 -8.22 -9.32 -1.41
CA GLN A 29 -7.29 -8.35 -1.96
C GLN A 29 -6.50 -7.83 -0.75
N GLN A 30 -5.32 -8.42 -0.51
CA GLN A 30 -4.42 -7.98 0.53
C GLN A 30 -3.94 -6.59 0.14
N THR A 31 -4.41 -5.58 0.84
CA THR A 31 -3.88 -4.22 0.70
C THR A 31 -2.36 -4.27 0.89
N PRO A 32 -1.56 -3.75 -0.06
CA PRO A 32 -0.12 -3.79 0.06
C PRO A 32 0.32 -3.03 1.33
N ASP A 33 1.16 -3.67 2.14
CA ASP A 33 1.72 -3.03 3.33
C ASP A 33 2.71 -1.93 2.90
N ILE A 34 2.24 -0.68 2.96
CA ILE A 34 3.02 0.51 2.60
C ILE A 34 3.75 1.15 3.79
N SER A 35 3.61 0.59 5.01
CA SER A 35 4.15 1.19 6.24
C SER A 35 5.68 1.40 6.18
N CYS A 36 6.40 0.42 5.62
CA CYS A 36 7.85 0.51 5.43
C CYS A 36 8.26 1.64 4.48
N SER A 37 7.54 1.82 3.38
CA SER A 37 7.82 2.89 2.41
C SER A 37 7.57 4.26 3.03
N LEU A 38 6.48 4.41 3.80
CA LEU A 38 6.15 5.66 4.48
C LEU A 38 7.18 6.03 5.55
N ASP A 39 7.66 5.06 6.34
CA ASP A 39 8.75 5.27 7.31
C ASP A 39 10.04 5.74 6.63
N LYS A 40 10.43 5.10 5.52
CA LYS A 40 11.62 5.50 4.75
C LYS A 40 11.48 6.88 4.14
N ILE A 41 10.33 7.20 3.54
CA ILE A 41 10.05 8.54 3.00
C ILE A 41 10.17 9.59 4.10
N THR A 42 9.60 9.32 5.28
CA THR A 42 9.66 10.22 6.44
C THR A 42 11.10 10.46 6.88
N LYS A 43 11.89 9.39 7.04
CA LYS A 43 13.31 9.47 7.42
C LYS A 43 14.15 10.25 6.40
N LEU A 44 13.99 9.95 5.11
CA LEU A 44 14.70 10.65 4.04
C LEU A 44 14.33 12.13 3.98
N SER A 45 13.03 12.45 4.09
CA SER A 45 12.55 13.84 4.12
C SER A 45 13.13 14.61 5.31
N HIS A 46 13.13 13.99 6.49
CA HIS A 46 13.72 14.59 7.69
C HIS A 46 15.23 14.83 7.51
N HIS A 47 15.97 13.88 6.96
CA HIS A 47 17.40 14.05 6.68
C HIS A 47 17.67 15.21 5.72
N ILE A 48 16.90 15.34 4.64
CA ILE A 48 17.04 16.45 3.70
C ILE A 48 16.82 17.80 4.40
N VAL A 49 15.76 17.91 5.21
CA VAL A 49 15.47 19.15 5.96
C VAL A 49 16.61 19.48 6.92
N THR A 50 17.07 18.50 7.69
CA THR A 50 18.17 18.69 8.65
C THR A 50 19.46 19.10 7.95
N LEU A 51 19.84 18.41 6.87
CA LEU A 51 21.05 18.72 6.10
C LEU A 51 20.97 20.11 5.45
N THR A 52 19.80 20.47 4.92
CA THR A 52 19.56 21.82 4.37
C THR A 52 19.71 22.89 5.45
N GLY A 53 19.12 22.66 6.63
CA GLY A 53 19.25 23.57 7.77
C GLY A 53 20.70 23.74 8.21
N GLN A 54 21.44 22.62 8.36
CA GLN A 54 22.86 22.64 8.69
C GLN A 54 23.69 23.36 7.64
N SER A 55 23.41 23.14 6.35
CA SER A 55 24.08 23.82 5.26
C SER A 55 23.86 25.34 5.33
N LEU A 56 22.63 25.79 5.56
CA LEU A 56 22.31 27.21 5.66
C LEU A 56 22.95 27.86 6.88
N SER A 57 22.93 27.20 8.03
CA SER A 57 23.63 27.66 9.23
C SER A 57 25.14 27.76 9.01
N SER A 58 25.75 26.74 8.39
CA SER A 58 27.18 26.73 8.10
C SER A 58 27.58 27.85 7.15
N ILE A 59 26.77 28.14 6.12
CA ILE A 59 27.00 29.27 5.21
C ILE A 59 26.92 30.60 5.96
N ARG A 60 25.95 30.74 6.88
CA ARG A 60 25.79 31.96 7.69
C ARG A 60 26.96 32.21 8.65
N ASP A 61 27.51 31.15 9.23
CA ASP A 61 28.61 31.23 10.21
C ASP A 61 29.98 31.44 9.54
N ARG A 62 30.09 31.16 8.24
CA ARG A 62 31.31 31.41 7.46
C ARG A 62 31.52 32.91 7.23
N GLN A 63 32.52 33.45 7.95
CA GLN A 63 32.98 34.84 7.77
C GLN A 63 33.81 35.06 6.49
N ASP A 64 34.13 34.00 5.74
CA ASP A 64 34.94 34.06 4.52
C ASP A 64 34.17 34.56 3.28
N GLY A 65 32.86 34.79 3.40
CA GLY A 65 32.02 35.38 2.35
C GLY A 65 31.85 34.50 1.11
N SER A 66 32.31 33.25 1.15
CA SER A 66 32.22 32.35 -0.01
C SER A 66 30.77 31.99 -0.37
N GLY A 67 29.84 32.05 0.59
CA GLY A 67 28.42 31.80 0.38
C GLY A 67 28.07 30.36 -0.03
N LEU A 68 29.05 29.47 -0.08
CA LEU A 68 28.91 28.12 -0.62
C LEU A 68 28.87 27.07 0.50
N PRO A 69 28.02 26.02 0.36
CA PRO A 69 28.05 24.86 1.23
C PRO A 69 29.44 24.21 1.27
N ALA A 70 29.72 23.45 2.32
CA ALA A 70 30.91 22.59 2.35
C ALA A 70 30.88 21.58 1.19
N SER A 71 32.04 21.34 0.58
CA SER A 71 32.21 20.32 -0.47
C SER A 71 31.80 18.96 0.09
N GLY A 72 30.81 18.31 -0.53
CA GLY A 72 30.20 17.05 -0.08
C GLY A 72 28.74 17.18 0.38
N VAL A 73 28.34 18.34 0.94
CA VAL A 73 26.94 18.55 1.38
C VAL A 73 25.98 18.52 0.19
N ILE A 74 26.41 19.09 -0.94
CA ILE A 74 25.62 19.09 -2.18
C ILE A 74 25.46 17.65 -2.71
N ASP A 75 26.53 16.85 -2.70
CA ASP A 75 26.49 15.46 -3.14
C ASP A 75 25.57 14.62 -2.24
N ASP A 76 25.64 14.83 -0.93
CA ASP A 76 24.76 14.19 0.05
C ASP A 76 23.28 14.58 -0.17
N MET A 77 23.00 15.86 -0.44
CA MET A 77 21.64 16.32 -0.78
C MET A 77 21.13 15.68 -2.07
N ILE A 78 21.96 15.59 -3.11
CA ILE A 78 21.60 14.94 -4.38
C ILE A 78 21.29 13.46 -4.15
N CYS A 79 22.14 12.77 -3.40
CA CYS A 79 21.95 11.35 -3.04
C CYS A 79 20.63 11.13 -2.27
N LEU A 80 20.38 11.94 -1.24
CA LEU A 80 19.14 11.86 -0.45
C LEU A 80 17.89 12.11 -1.30
N GLN A 81 17.93 13.10 -2.19
CA GLN A 81 16.83 13.38 -3.11
C GLN A 81 16.58 12.21 -4.06
N HIS A 82 17.62 11.61 -4.63
CA HIS A 82 17.47 10.41 -5.46
C HIS A 82 16.86 9.23 -4.71
N MET A 83 17.30 8.97 -3.48
CA MET A 83 16.71 7.91 -2.64
C MET A 83 15.23 8.18 -2.34
N LEU A 84 14.87 9.44 -2.04
CA LEU A 84 13.48 9.82 -1.79
C LEU A 84 12.62 9.62 -3.03
N SER A 85 13.09 10.07 -4.20
CA SER A 85 12.39 9.88 -5.47
C SER A 85 12.19 8.40 -5.81
N ALA A 86 13.19 7.56 -5.55
CA ALA A 86 13.09 6.13 -5.77
C ALA A 86 12.06 5.48 -4.83
N GLU A 87 12.02 5.87 -3.56
CA GLU A 87 11.05 5.32 -2.60
C GLU A 87 9.62 5.77 -2.90
N LEU A 88 9.43 7.02 -3.29
CA LEU A 88 8.12 7.52 -3.75
C LEU A 88 7.65 6.74 -4.99
N SER A 89 8.54 6.51 -5.96
CA SER A 89 8.22 5.73 -7.15
C SER A 89 7.80 4.30 -6.80
N ARG A 90 8.50 3.67 -5.84
CA ARG A 90 8.16 2.34 -5.33
C ARG A 90 6.79 2.32 -4.66
N LEU A 91 6.48 3.33 -3.86
CA LEU A 91 5.19 3.48 -3.19
C LEU A 91 4.06 3.63 -4.21
N TYR A 92 4.21 4.52 -5.19
CA TYR A 92 3.20 4.70 -6.24
C TYR A 92 2.98 3.41 -7.05
N ALA A 93 4.05 2.69 -7.39
CA ALA A 93 3.93 1.41 -8.09
C ALA A 93 3.26 0.31 -7.26
N ALA A 94 3.37 0.35 -5.93
CA ALA A 94 2.65 -0.57 -5.05
C ALA A 94 1.15 -0.22 -4.99
N LEU A 95 0.81 1.06 -4.98
CA LEU A 95 -0.57 1.54 -4.95
C LEU A 95 -1.30 1.31 -6.29
N ASP A 96 -0.64 1.55 -7.45
CA ASP A 96 -1.23 1.30 -8.78
C ASP A 96 -1.58 -0.19 -9.02
N ARG A 97 -0.91 -1.11 -8.31
CA ARG A 97 -1.16 -2.54 -8.39
C ARG A 97 -2.36 -2.99 -7.56
N ASP A 98 -2.81 -2.20 -6.59
CA ASP A 98 -3.97 -2.52 -5.77
C ASP A 98 -5.29 -2.10 -6.46
N GLU A 99 -5.24 -1.16 -7.41
CA GLU A 99 -6.42 -0.69 -8.16
C GLU A 99 -6.78 -1.54 -9.40
N LYS A 100 -6.03 -2.62 -9.70
CA LYS A 100 -6.26 -3.53 -10.85
C LYS A 100 -6.66 -4.93 -10.43
#